data_AF-K1S6A0-F1
#
_entry.id   AF-K1S6A0-F1
#
_cell.length_a   1.000
_cell.length_b   1.000
_cell.length_c   1.000
_cell.angle_alpha   90.00
_cell.angle_beta   90.00
_cell.angle_gamma   90.00
#
_symmetry.space_group_name_H-M   'P 1'
#
loop_
_entity.id
_entity.type
_entity.pdbx_description
1 polymer ?
#
loop_
_entity_poly.entity_id
_entity_poly.type
_entity_poly.pdbx_seq_one_letter_code
_entity_poly.pdbx_strand_id
1 'polypeptide(L)'
;FKDGNEGLHSSFFYTFLVQPITAEETTAITGIPEVARTIEGYNIPTPDIMEAYEPGDVRKDVSVGFVTAHGISYPYIKKYCHAHTQSGKTGDNWPVYRYAEVLLFIAEALNEQGKTEEALVYLNRVRSRALLPVSSASTQSDVREAIIKERRVELAFENKRWLDLVRTGS
;
A
#
# COMPACT_ATOMS: atom_id res chain seq x y z
N PHE A 1 -7.39 -16.42 -5.41
CA PHE A 1 -8.57 -15.88 -6.09
C PHE A 1 -8.28 -15.86 -7.58
N LYS A 2 -9.32 -16.00 -8.42
CA LYS A 2 -9.22 -16.11 -9.87
C LYS A 2 -10.25 -15.15 -10.48
N ASP A 3 -9.86 -14.44 -11.52
CA ASP A 3 -10.76 -13.55 -12.23
C ASP A 3 -11.91 -14.31 -12.92
N GLY A 4 -13.00 -13.58 -13.21
CA GLY A 4 -14.13 -14.13 -13.95
C GLY A 4 -15.22 -14.82 -13.11
N ASN A 5 -15.95 -15.75 -13.76
CA ASN A 5 -17.31 -16.15 -13.34
C ASN A 5 -17.37 -17.37 -12.43
N GLU A 6 -16.22 -17.89 -11.99
CA GLU A 6 -16.14 -19.11 -11.18
C GLU A 6 -16.45 -18.87 -9.69
N GLY A 7 -16.90 -17.66 -9.32
CA GLY A 7 -17.21 -17.29 -7.94
C GLY A 7 -15.99 -17.11 -7.02
N LEU A 8 -14.78 -17.15 -7.58
CA LEU A 8 -13.51 -17.03 -6.87
C LEU A 8 -12.83 -15.68 -7.09
N HIS A 9 -13.56 -14.68 -7.61
CA HIS A 9 -13.05 -13.33 -7.85
C HIS A 9 -13.14 -12.48 -6.59
N SER A 10 -12.41 -11.37 -6.59
CA SER A 10 -12.61 -10.29 -5.63
C SER A 10 -13.08 -9.03 -6.37
N SER A 11 -13.56 -8.06 -5.60
CA SER A 11 -14.04 -6.77 -6.13
C SER A 11 -13.57 -5.60 -5.28
N PHE A 12 -12.70 -5.83 -4.31
CA PHE A 12 -12.40 -4.87 -3.26
C PHE A 12 -11.61 -3.67 -3.80
N PHE A 13 -10.83 -3.81 -4.87
CA PHE A 13 -10.14 -2.67 -5.48
C PHE A 13 -11.12 -1.52 -5.80
N TYR A 14 -12.33 -1.85 -6.26
CA TYR A 14 -13.33 -0.84 -6.59
C TYR A 14 -13.84 -0.06 -5.39
N THR A 15 -13.73 -0.59 -4.17
CA THR A 15 -14.07 0.16 -2.94
C THR A 15 -12.99 1.18 -2.56
N PHE A 16 -11.83 1.13 -3.23
CA PHE A 16 -10.73 2.08 -3.08
C PHE A 16 -10.66 3.13 -4.19
N LEU A 17 -11.65 3.15 -5.08
CA LEU A 17 -11.83 4.23 -6.03
C LEU A 17 -12.50 5.42 -5.36
N VAL A 18 -12.18 6.62 -5.85
CA VAL A 18 -13.00 7.80 -5.58
C VAL A 18 -14.40 7.54 -6.13
N GLN A 19 -15.42 7.82 -5.33
CA GLN A 19 -16.82 7.70 -5.76
C GLN A 19 -17.64 8.87 -5.18
N PRO A 20 -18.59 9.43 -5.95
CA PRO A 20 -19.05 8.97 -7.26
C PRO A 20 -18.03 9.19 -8.39
N ILE A 21 -18.06 8.33 -9.41
CA ILE A 21 -17.18 8.34 -10.59
C ILE A 21 -17.91 7.76 -11.80
N THR A 22 -17.68 8.33 -12.99
CA THR A 22 -18.38 7.89 -14.21
C THR A 22 -17.82 6.57 -14.76
N ALA A 23 -18.57 5.97 -15.70
CA ALA A 23 -18.13 4.75 -16.40
C ALA A 23 -16.85 5.01 -17.20
N GLU A 24 -16.76 6.15 -17.88
CA GLU A 24 -15.63 6.56 -18.70
C GLU A 24 -14.37 6.77 -17.84
N GLU A 25 -14.53 7.45 -16.71
CA GLU A 25 -13.45 7.72 -15.76
C GLU A 25 -12.94 6.43 -15.11
N THR A 26 -13.84 5.50 -14.75
CA THR A 26 -13.45 4.18 -14.22
C THR A 26 -12.76 3.33 -15.30
N THR A 27 -13.27 3.35 -16.54
CA THR A 27 -12.68 2.65 -17.69
C THR A 27 -11.25 3.12 -17.95
N ALA A 28 -10.97 4.42 -17.77
CA ALA A 28 -9.61 4.96 -17.91
C ALA A 28 -8.63 4.40 -16.87
N ILE A 29 -9.12 3.95 -15.71
CA ILE A 29 -8.31 3.31 -14.66
C ILE A 29 -8.10 1.82 -14.95
N THR A 30 -9.18 1.10 -15.26
CA THR A 30 -9.15 -0.37 -15.36
C THR A 30 -8.74 -0.90 -16.72
N GLY A 31 -8.87 -0.07 -17.78
CA GLY A 31 -8.58 -0.46 -19.16
C GLY A 31 -9.66 -1.36 -19.79
N ILE A 32 -10.81 -1.55 -19.12
CA ILE A 32 -11.94 -2.33 -19.63
C ILE A 32 -13.24 -1.53 -19.55
N PRO A 33 -14.29 -1.88 -20.31
CA PRO A 33 -15.59 -1.25 -20.17
C PRO A 33 -16.14 -1.39 -18.75
N GLU A 34 -16.42 -0.26 -18.10
CA GLU A 34 -16.93 -0.18 -16.73
C GLU A 34 -18.33 0.44 -16.68
N VAL A 35 -18.93 0.38 -15.49
CA VAL A 35 -20.19 1.07 -15.16
C VAL A 35 -19.92 2.22 -14.20
N ALA A 36 -20.80 3.22 -14.21
CA ALA A 36 -20.74 4.31 -13.25
C ALA A 36 -20.89 3.79 -11.81
N ARG A 37 -20.16 4.38 -10.88
CA ARG A 37 -20.23 4.04 -9.45
C ARG A 37 -20.74 5.25 -8.70
N THR A 38 -21.89 5.09 -8.05
CA THR A 38 -22.66 6.19 -7.46
C THR A 38 -22.73 6.12 -5.93
N ILE A 39 -22.14 5.09 -5.32
CA ILE A 39 -22.09 4.95 -3.86
C ILE A 39 -20.98 5.88 -3.35
N GLU A 40 -21.28 6.77 -2.42
CA GLU A 40 -20.26 7.67 -1.87
C GLU A 40 -19.14 6.89 -1.17
N GLY A 41 -17.88 7.22 -1.50
CA GLY A 41 -16.71 6.54 -0.95
C GLY A 41 -15.45 7.39 -1.10
N TYR A 42 -14.77 7.64 0.02
CA TYR A 42 -13.57 8.47 0.12
C TYR A 42 -12.36 7.70 0.65
N ASN A 43 -12.19 6.44 0.26
CA ASN A 43 -11.00 5.66 0.62
C ASN A 43 -9.82 6.03 -0.29
N ILE A 44 -9.38 7.29 -0.17
CA ILE A 44 -8.32 7.90 -0.99
C ILE A 44 -7.05 8.14 -0.16
N PRO A 45 -5.85 8.00 -0.74
CA PRO A 45 -4.59 8.33 -0.08
C PRO A 45 -4.54 9.80 0.37
N THR A 46 -4.20 10.04 1.63
CA THR A 46 -3.97 11.39 2.16
C THR A 46 -2.63 11.97 1.68
N PRO A 47 -2.46 13.30 1.67
CA PRO A 47 -1.16 13.92 1.41
C PRO A 47 -0.03 13.34 2.29
N ASP A 48 -0.31 13.16 3.58
CA ASP A 48 0.64 12.64 4.56
C ASP A 48 1.16 11.22 4.22
N ILE A 49 0.34 10.28 3.74
CA ILE A 49 0.87 8.99 3.26
C ILE A 49 1.60 9.12 1.92
N MET A 50 1.19 10.03 1.03
CA MET A 50 1.87 10.24 -0.25
C MET A 50 3.25 10.90 -0.10
N GLU A 51 3.41 11.73 0.93
CA GLU A 51 4.65 12.41 1.30
C GLU A 51 5.57 11.52 2.16
N ALA A 52 5.04 10.46 2.78
CA ALA A 52 5.83 9.51 3.55
C ALA A 52 6.81 8.67 2.71
N TYR A 53 6.58 8.55 1.40
CA TYR A 53 7.50 7.85 0.49
C TYR A 53 8.74 8.71 0.23
N GLU A 54 9.93 8.13 0.43
CA GLU A 54 11.21 8.78 0.16
C GLU A 54 11.36 9.12 -1.34
N PRO A 55 12.11 10.18 -1.70
CA PRO A 55 12.48 10.43 -3.08
C PRO A 55 13.18 9.22 -3.71
N GLY A 56 12.69 8.79 -4.88
CA GLY A 56 13.20 7.59 -5.56
C GLY A 56 12.58 6.26 -5.11
N ASP A 57 11.69 6.26 -4.12
CA ASP A 57 10.98 5.04 -3.72
C ASP A 57 10.01 4.58 -4.83
N VAL A 58 10.35 3.47 -5.48
CA VAL A 58 9.56 2.88 -6.58
C VAL A 58 8.17 2.42 -6.11
N ARG A 59 7.95 2.26 -4.80
CA ARG A 59 6.66 1.82 -4.26
C ARG A 59 5.58 2.88 -4.40
N LYS A 60 5.93 4.18 -4.49
CA LYS A 60 4.93 5.25 -4.59
C LYS A 60 4.05 5.09 -5.82
N ASP A 61 4.65 4.84 -6.98
CA ASP A 61 3.92 4.71 -8.25
C ASP A 61 3.07 3.44 -8.33
N VAL A 62 3.47 2.35 -7.66
CA VAL A 62 2.64 1.13 -7.60
C VAL A 62 1.55 1.22 -6.54
N SER A 63 1.76 2.01 -5.48
CA SER A 63 0.81 2.16 -4.39
C SER A 63 -0.30 3.16 -4.69
N VAL A 64 0.04 4.29 -5.33
CA VAL A 64 -0.87 5.43 -5.53
C VAL A 64 -0.92 5.79 -7.01
N GLY A 65 -2.12 5.87 -7.55
CA GLY A 65 -2.40 6.42 -8.88
C GLY A 65 -3.23 7.70 -8.77
N PHE A 66 -3.43 8.38 -9.89
CA PHE A 66 -4.29 9.55 -9.97
C PHE A 66 -5.33 9.35 -11.07
N VAL A 67 -6.56 9.83 -10.80
CA VAL A 67 -7.64 9.88 -11.78
C VAL A 67 -8.29 11.25 -11.73
N THR A 68 -8.67 11.78 -12.89
CA THR A 68 -9.54 12.96 -12.97
C THR A 68 -10.99 12.51 -12.92
N ALA A 69 -11.70 12.81 -11.82
CA ALA A 69 -13.12 12.57 -11.68
C ALA A 69 -13.85 13.92 -11.61
N HIS A 70 -14.84 14.12 -12.45
CA HIS A 70 -15.63 15.36 -12.54
C HIS A 70 -14.76 16.63 -12.69
N GLY A 71 -13.65 16.52 -13.42
CA GLY A 71 -12.71 17.63 -13.65
C GLY A 71 -11.73 17.90 -12.50
N ILE A 72 -11.75 17.10 -11.43
CA ILE A 72 -10.84 17.22 -10.28
C ILE A 72 -9.93 15.99 -10.22
N SER A 73 -8.63 16.20 -10.01
CA SER A 73 -7.66 15.11 -9.85
C SER A 73 -7.67 14.56 -8.43
N TYR A 74 -7.95 13.26 -8.29
CA TYR A 74 -7.95 12.54 -7.02
C TYR A 74 -6.88 11.45 -7.01
N PRO A 75 -6.16 11.26 -5.88
CA PRO A 75 -5.35 10.06 -5.68
C PRO A 75 -6.27 8.86 -5.42
N TYR A 76 -5.86 7.68 -5.88
CA TYR A 76 -6.52 6.42 -5.56
C TYR A 76 -5.50 5.33 -5.22
N ILE A 77 -5.94 4.27 -4.53
CA ILE A 77 -5.08 3.15 -4.17
C ILE A 77 -4.88 2.25 -5.41
N LYS A 78 -3.75 2.42 -6.11
CA LYS A 78 -3.38 1.66 -7.32
C LYS A 78 -2.86 0.25 -7.01
N LYS A 79 -2.45 0.00 -5.76
CA LYS A 79 -1.81 -1.24 -5.30
C LYS A 79 -2.57 -2.54 -5.64
N TYR A 80 -3.89 -2.46 -5.76
CA TYR A 80 -4.77 -3.59 -6.06
C TYR A 80 -5.45 -3.46 -7.42
N CYS A 81 -5.01 -2.52 -8.25
CA CYS A 81 -5.53 -2.28 -9.60
C CYS A 81 -4.79 -3.17 -10.61
N HIS A 82 -4.94 -4.49 -10.51
CA HIS A 82 -4.37 -5.40 -11.50
C HIS A 82 -5.30 -5.58 -12.69
N ALA A 83 -4.72 -5.88 -13.85
CA ALA A 83 -5.48 -6.15 -15.07
C ALA A 83 -6.47 -7.30 -14.86
N HIS A 84 -7.69 -7.12 -15.36
CA HIS A 84 -8.77 -8.10 -15.29
C HIS A 84 -9.71 -7.88 -16.48
N THR A 85 -10.52 -8.88 -16.83
CA THR A 85 -11.34 -8.82 -18.07
C THR A 85 -12.80 -8.42 -17.85
N GLN A 86 -13.26 -8.40 -16.60
CA GLN A 86 -14.68 -8.19 -16.28
C GLN A 86 -14.84 -7.27 -15.07
N SER A 87 -15.72 -6.27 -15.20
CA SER A 87 -16.03 -5.34 -14.12
C SER A 87 -16.41 -6.07 -12.83
N GLY A 88 -15.81 -5.67 -11.71
CA GLY A 88 -16.08 -6.24 -10.39
C GLY A 88 -15.48 -7.63 -10.15
N LYS A 89 -14.70 -8.18 -11.08
CA LYS A 89 -14.20 -9.57 -11.00
C LYS A 89 -12.69 -9.62 -11.19
N THR A 90 -11.96 -9.15 -10.19
CA THR A 90 -10.49 -9.13 -10.21
C THR A 90 -9.91 -10.43 -9.61
N GLY A 91 -8.65 -10.71 -9.96
CA GLY A 91 -7.89 -11.86 -9.45
C GLY A 91 -7.14 -11.58 -8.14
N ASP A 92 -7.45 -10.48 -7.46
CA ASP A 92 -6.68 -10.03 -6.31
C ASP A 92 -6.98 -10.82 -5.03
N ASN A 93 -5.91 -11.25 -4.35
CA ASN A 93 -5.98 -11.81 -3.01
C ASN A 93 -5.68 -10.71 -1.98
N TRP A 94 -6.38 -10.73 -0.85
CA TRP A 94 -6.04 -9.86 0.27
C TRP A 94 -4.78 -10.37 1.01
N PRO A 95 -3.70 -9.58 1.13
CA PRO A 95 -2.50 -10.00 1.85
C PRO A 95 -2.74 -9.90 3.36
N VAL A 96 -3.09 -11.04 4.00
CA VAL A 96 -3.21 -11.09 5.47
C VAL A 96 -1.82 -11.02 6.12
N TYR A 97 -0.88 -11.80 5.61
CA TYR A 97 0.54 -11.75 5.96
C TYR A 97 1.38 -11.97 4.71
N ARG A 98 2.52 -11.27 4.62
CA ARG A 98 3.49 -11.48 3.55
C ARG A 98 4.92 -11.31 4.05
N TYR A 99 5.88 -11.84 3.31
CA TYR A 99 7.25 -11.98 3.79
C TYR A 99 7.93 -10.66 4.22
N ALA A 100 7.66 -9.54 3.55
CA ALA A 100 8.23 -8.25 3.99
C ALA A 100 7.75 -7.83 5.39
N GLU A 101 6.51 -8.14 5.76
CA GLU A 101 6.01 -7.90 7.11
C GLU A 101 6.78 -8.74 8.14
N VAL A 102 7.06 -10.00 7.82
CA VAL A 102 7.88 -10.89 8.67
C VAL A 102 9.30 -10.35 8.85
N LEU A 103 9.93 -9.87 7.78
CA LEU A 103 11.25 -9.23 7.87
C LEU A 103 11.21 -8.03 8.81
N LEU A 104 10.18 -7.19 8.73
CA LEU A 104 10.03 -6.02 9.58
C LEU A 104 9.69 -6.39 11.03
N PHE A 105 8.95 -7.48 11.27
CA PHE A 105 8.75 -8.01 12.63
C PHE A 105 10.07 -8.49 13.25
N ILE A 106 10.91 -9.19 12.49
CA ILE A 106 12.22 -9.63 12.96
C ILE A 106 13.11 -8.42 13.25
N ALA A 107 13.14 -7.43 12.35
CA ALA A 107 13.88 -6.18 12.55
C ALA A 107 13.45 -5.49 13.85
N GLU A 108 12.14 -5.34 14.05
CA GLU A 108 11.58 -4.70 15.25
C GLU A 108 11.95 -5.47 16.51
N ALA A 109 11.72 -6.79 16.54
CA ALA A 109 12.01 -7.62 17.70
C ALA A 109 13.50 -7.63 18.08
N LEU A 110 14.41 -7.62 17.10
CA LEU A 110 15.85 -7.53 17.34
C LEU A 110 16.23 -6.15 17.90
N ASN A 111 15.68 -5.09 17.33
CA ASN A 111 15.95 -3.73 17.78
C ASN A 111 15.52 -3.55 19.24
N GLU A 112 14.32 -4.02 19.62
CA GLU A 112 13.83 -3.94 21.00
C GLU A 112 14.68 -4.76 22.00
N GLN A 113 15.38 -5.80 21.53
CA GLN A 113 16.34 -6.57 22.33
C GLN A 113 17.73 -5.91 22.42
N GLY A 114 17.91 -4.71 21.88
CA GLY A 114 19.20 -4.01 21.83
C GLY A 114 20.17 -4.52 20.76
N LYS A 115 19.70 -5.38 19.84
CA LYS A 115 20.48 -5.93 18.73
C LYS A 115 20.32 -5.08 17.47
N THR A 116 20.62 -3.79 17.60
CA THR A 116 20.35 -2.78 16.57
C THR A 116 21.04 -3.08 15.24
N GLU A 117 22.29 -3.55 15.26
CA GLU A 117 23.03 -3.90 14.04
C GLU A 117 22.40 -5.10 13.30
N GLU A 118 21.94 -6.12 14.04
CA GLU A 118 21.24 -7.27 13.46
C GLU A 118 19.87 -6.86 12.88
N ALA A 119 19.16 -5.93 13.53
CA ALA A 119 17.88 -5.40 13.05
C ALA A 119 18.02 -4.70 11.69
N LEU A 120 19.09 -3.91 11.51
CA LEU A 120 19.38 -3.20 10.26
C LEU A 120 19.51 -4.15 9.06
N VAL A 121 20.00 -5.38 9.26
CA VAL A 121 20.08 -6.38 8.19
C VAL A 121 18.71 -6.65 7.58
N TYR A 122 17.67 -6.82 8.41
CA TYR A 122 16.32 -7.14 7.94
C TYR A 122 15.58 -5.90 7.40
N LEU A 123 15.74 -4.75 8.04
CA LEU A 123 15.23 -3.47 7.53
C LEU A 123 15.78 -3.18 6.12
N ASN A 124 17.10 -3.32 5.96
CA ASN A 124 17.76 -3.00 4.69
C ASN A 124 17.38 -3.96 3.57
N ARG A 125 16.99 -5.22 3.85
CA ARG A 125 16.45 -6.12 2.81
C ARG A 125 15.17 -5.59 2.18
N VAL A 126 14.30 -4.95 2.97
CA VAL A 126 13.06 -4.33 2.45
C VAL A 126 13.40 -3.08 1.65
N ARG A 127 14.28 -2.22 2.18
CA ARG A 127 14.75 -0.99 1.53
C ARG A 127 15.42 -1.25 0.18
N SER A 128 16.32 -2.23 0.12
CA SER A 128 17.03 -2.60 -1.11
C SER A 128 16.08 -3.10 -2.21
N ARG A 129 15.00 -3.82 -1.86
CA ARG A 129 13.98 -4.21 -2.86
C ARG A 129 13.26 -3.00 -3.42
N ALA A 130 13.02 -1.98 -2.59
CA ALA A 130 12.45 -0.71 -3.00
C ALA A 130 13.46 0.23 -3.70
N LEU A 131 14.69 -0.24 -3.98
CA LEU A 131 15.79 0.54 -4.57
C LEU A 131 16.19 1.76 -3.73
N LEU A 132 15.97 1.70 -2.42
CA LEU A 132 16.37 2.73 -1.48
C LEU A 132 17.77 2.44 -0.90
N PRO A 133 18.53 3.48 -0.51
CA PRO A 133 19.76 3.30 0.23
C PRO A 133 19.50 2.60 1.57
N VAL A 134 20.52 1.94 2.09
CA VAL A 134 20.50 1.38 3.45
C VAL A 134 20.23 2.48 4.48
N SER A 135 19.53 2.14 5.56
CA SER A 135 19.26 3.07 6.64
C SER A 135 20.55 3.53 7.31
N SER A 136 20.68 4.84 7.56
CA SER A 136 21.78 5.44 8.33
C SER A 136 21.50 5.49 9.83
N ALA A 137 20.35 4.98 10.29
CA ALA A 137 20.01 4.92 11.70
C ALA A 137 21.00 4.04 12.48
N SER A 138 21.40 4.49 13.67
CA SER A 138 22.46 3.84 14.45
C SER A 138 22.08 3.58 15.90
N THR A 139 21.20 4.38 16.49
CA THR A 139 20.70 4.12 17.85
C THR A 139 19.46 3.23 17.81
N GLN A 140 19.15 2.55 18.92
CA GLN A 140 17.92 1.77 19.04
C GLN A 140 16.68 2.63 18.75
N SER A 141 16.67 3.89 19.18
CA SER A 141 15.56 4.82 18.93
C SER A 141 15.43 5.15 17.45
N ASP A 142 16.54 5.50 16.79
CA ASP A 142 16.52 5.85 15.37
C ASP A 142 16.12 4.65 14.50
N VAL A 143 16.60 3.45 14.84
CA VAL A 143 16.25 2.23 14.11
C VAL A 143 14.78 1.86 14.33
N ARG A 144 14.23 2.08 15.53
CA ARG A 144 12.79 1.91 15.80
C ARG A 144 11.96 2.83 14.89
N GLU A 145 12.32 4.10 14.81
CA GLU A 145 11.63 5.05 13.92
C GLU A 145 11.77 4.66 12.45
N ALA A 146 12.96 4.24 12.02
CA ALA A 146 13.19 3.79 10.65
C ALA A 146 12.33 2.56 10.31
N ILE A 147 12.20 1.60 11.23
CA ILE A 147 11.33 0.43 11.06
C ILE A 147 9.86 0.84 10.97
N ILE A 148 9.38 1.74 11.84
CA ILE A 148 7.98 2.21 11.82
C ILE A 148 7.68 2.96 10.51
N LYS A 149 8.61 3.81 10.04
CA LYS A 149 8.51 4.51 8.75
C LYS A 149 8.48 3.52 7.60
N GLU A 150 9.37 2.52 7.61
CA GLU A 150 9.43 1.49 6.57
C GLU A 150 8.12 0.68 6.52
N ARG A 151 7.61 0.23 7.68
CA ARG A 151 6.33 -0.48 7.78
C ARG A 151 5.18 0.33 7.20
N ARG A 152 5.16 1.64 7.44
CA ARG A 152 4.12 2.55 6.97
C ARG A 152 4.00 2.56 5.44
N VAL A 153 5.13 2.67 4.73
CA VAL A 153 5.14 2.73 3.26
C VAL A 153 5.11 1.35 2.61
N GLU A 154 5.78 0.38 3.21
CA GLU A 154 5.82 -1.00 2.73
C GLU A 154 4.42 -1.61 2.76
N LEU A 155 3.74 -1.51 3.91
CA LEU A 155 2.44 -2.12 4.19
C LEU A 155 1.27 -1.15 3.97
N ALA A 156 1.50 -0.07 3.21
CA ALA A 156 0.47 0.91 2.89
C ALA A 156 -0.75 0.20 2.29
N PHE A 157 -1.94 0.54 2.82
CA PHE A 157 -3.24 0.02 2.38
C PHE A 157 -3.48 -1.49 2.63
N GLU A 158 -2.73 -2.12 3.55
CA GLU A 158 -2.88 -3.54 3.92
C GLU A 158 -3.47 -3.75 5.34
N ASN A 159 -4.19 -2.75 5.86
CA ASN A 159 -4.77 -2.73 7.22
C ASN A 159 -3.77 -2.89 8.38
N LYS A 160 -2.51 -2.49 8.18
CA LYS A 160 -1.45 -2.61 9.22
C LYS A 160 -1.25 -1.33 10.03
N ARG A 161 -1.36 -0.15 9.39
CA ARG A 161 -0.96 1.13 9.99
C ARG A 161 -1.69 1.45 11.30
N TRP A 162 -3.01 1.24 11.37
CA TRP A 162 -3.78 1.53 12.59
C TRP A 162 -3.26 0.75 13.80
N LEU A 163 -3.04 -0.55 13.63
CA LEU A 163 -2.52 -1.42 14.71
C LEU A 163 -1.12 -1.01 15.13
N ASP A 164 -0.28 -0.57 14.18
CA ASP A 164 1.04 -0.01 14.48
C ASP A 164 0.92 1.28 15.31
N LEU A 165 0.09 2.25 14.90
CA LEU A 165 -0.12 3.51 15.65
C LEU A 165 -0.59 3.24 17.09
N VAL A 166 -1.59 2.37 17.27
CA VAL A 166 -2.16 2.07 18.58
C VAL A 166 -1.13 1.42 19.51
N ARG A 167 -0.33 0.48 19.03
CA ARG A 167 0.64 -0.22 19.87
C ARG A 167 1.90 0.60 20.17
N THR A 168 2.28 1.54 19.29
CA THR A 168 3.48 2.37 19.47
C THR A 168 3.19 3.73 20.09
N GLY A 169 1.92 4.17 20.14
CA GLY A 169 1.54 5.49 20.66
C GLY A 169 2.07 6.66 19.83
N SER A 170 2.29 6.42 18.53
CA SER A 170 2.82 7.38 17.56
C SER A 170 1.78 7.77 16.53
#